data_AF-A0A100VPP5-F1
#
_entry.id   AF-A0A100VPP5-F1
#
_cell.length_a   1.000
_cell.length_b   1.000
_cell.length_c   1.000
_cell.angle_alpha   90.00
_cell.angle_beta   90.00
_cell.angle_gamma   90.00
#
_symmetry.space_group_name_H-M   'P 1'
#
loop_
_entity.id
_entity.type
_entity.pdbx_description
1 polymer ?
#
loop_
_entity_poly.entity_id
_entity_poly.type
_entity_poly.pdbx_seq_one_letter_code
_entity_poly.pdbx_strand_id
1 'polypeptide(L)'
;MPDLELYSVRDGIVQQQAGLNWGFSDGHVCLPDAYIALTNRFFKTHPTFFPSHGSTIITTWDDGIIIECSLEGTQNISGRTYPKQISSARDKSALGCYLRGRIGVSNTTRITMNDLNNYGRNTVSVSHSGGNNYNFDFSV
;
A
#
# COMPACT_ATOMS: atom_id res chain seq x y z
N MET A 1 -12.01 8.67 -7.92
CA MET A 1 -11.65 7.58 -6.98
C MET A 1 -10.54 8.12 -6.10
N PRO A 2 -10.54 7.86 -4.79
CA PRO A 2 -9.43 8.30 -3.95
C PRO A 2 -8.15 7.55 -4.29
N ASP A 3 -7.02 8.22 -4.05
CA ASP A 3 -5.69 7.69 -4.34
C ASP A 3 -4.94 7.37 -3.05
N LEU A 4 -4.14 6.31 -3.09
CA LEU A 4 -3.15 5.93 -2.08
C LEU A 4 -1.76 6.22 -2.62
N GLU A 5 -1.00 7.06 -1.92
CA GLU A 5 0.35 7.41 -2.36
C GLU A 5 1.35 6.30 -2.02
N LEU A 6 2.18 5.94 -3.01
CA LEU A 6 3.24 4.94 -2.85
C LEU A 6 4.58 5.53 -2.38
N TYR A 7 4.56 6.82 -1.97
CA TYR A 7 5.72 7.57 -1.52
C TYR A 7 5.34 8.47 -0.32
N SER A 8 6.35 9.05 0.35
CA SER A 8 6.11 10.05 1.39
C SER A 8 5.72 11.37 0.74
N VAL A 9 4.44 11.74 0.84
CA VAL A 9 3.95 13.06 0.36
C VAL A 9 4.69 14.22 1.02
N ARG A 10 5.05 14.08 2.29
CA ARG A 10 5.78 15.12 3.03
C ARG A 10 7.18 15.33 2.46
N ASP A 11 7.88 14.23 2.18
CA ASP A 11 9.29 14.27 1.81
C ASP A 11 9.51 14.26 0.28
N GLY A 12 8.44 14.03 -0.51
CA GLY A 12 8.47 13.96 -1.96
C GLY A 12 9.23 12.74 -2.52
N ILE A 13 9.55 11.76 -1.67
CA ILE A 13 10.37 10.61 -2.01
C ILE A 13 9.77 9.29 -1.51
N VAL A 14 10.08 8.19 -2.19
CA VAL A 14 9.82 6.85 -1.68
C VAL A 14 10.69 6.64 -0.43
N GLN A 15 10.05 6.18 0.66
CA GLN A 15 10.71 5.98 1.93
C GLN A 15 11.80 4.90 1.80
N GLN A 16 12.92 5.09 2.49
CA GLN A 16 14.03 4.15 2.40
C GLN A 16 13.72 2.83 3.11
N GLN A 17 13.06 2.84 4.27
CA GLN A 17 12.85 1.64 5.12
C GLN A 17 11.36 1.47 5.53
N ALA A 18 10.45 1.97 4.71
CA ALA A 18 9.01 1.95 4.97
C ALA A 18 8.23 1.87 3.65
N GLY A 19 6.93 1.63 3.72
CA GLY A 19 6.06 1.50 2.56
C GLY A 19 6.55 0.39 1.62
N LEU A 20 6.84 0.77 0.37
CA LEU A 20 7.37 -0.15 -0.64
C LEU A 20 8.71 -0.81 -0.24
N ASN A 21 9.50 -0.15 0.61
CA ASN A 21 10.83 -0.60 1.02
C ASN A 21 10.87 -1.09 2.47
N TRP A 22 9.74 -1.53 3.02
CA TRP A 22 9.70 -1.99 4.41
C TRP A 22 10.64 -3.19 4.66
N GLY A 23 10.86 -4.05 3.67
CA GLY A 23 11.83 -5.14 3.71
C GLY A 23 13.29 -4.75 3.96
N PHE A 24 13.63 -3.45 3.89
CA PHE A 24 14.95 -2.92 4.23
C PHE A 24 15.02 -2.28 5.62
N SER A 25 13.96 -2.38 6.42
CA SER A 25 13.95 -1.89 7.80
C SER A 25 14.74 -2.82 8.72
N ASP A 26 15.08 -2.31 9.91
CA ASP A 26 15.71 -3.11 10.98
C ASP A 26 14.70 -3.98 11.75
N GLY A 27 13.51 -4.21 11.17
CA GLY A 27 12.45 -5.03 11.74
C GLY A 27 12.58 -6.51 11.41
N HIS A 28 11.62 -7.31 11.88
CA HIS A 28 11.48 -8.70 11.46
C HIS A 28 10.81 -8.75 10.07
N VAL A 29 11.63 -8.62 9.03
CA VAL A 29 11.19 -8.50 7.64
C VAL A 29 12.04 -9.34 6.69
N CYS A 30 11.49 -9.64 5.52
CA CYS A 30 12.22 -10.12 4.35
C CYS A 30 12.35 -8.99 3.31
N LEU A 31 13.41 -9.03 2.47
CA LEU A 31 13.69 -7.97 1.50
C LEU A 31 12.50 -7.54 0.61
N PRO A 32 11.63 -8.45 0.13
CA PRO A 32 10.51 -8.05 -0.72
C PRO A 32 9.32 -7.51 0.08
N ASP A 33 9.32 -7.55 1.41
CA ASP A 33 8.19 -7.10 2.23
C ASP A 33 7.86 -5.64 1.94
N ALA A 34 6.56 -5.39 1.74
CA ALA A 34 6.05 -4.07 1.44
C ALA A 34 4.65 -3.86 2.05
N TYR A 35 4.29 -2.59 2.21
CA TYR A 35 2.93 -2.17 2.48
C TYR A 35 2.61 -0.84 1.78
N ILE A 36 1.33 -0.57 1.60
CA ILE A 36 0.82 0.73 1.15
C ILE A 36 0.39 1.52 2.39
N ALA A 37 0.93 2.73 2.57
CA ALA A 37 0.62 3.55 3.73
C ALA A 37 -0.78 4.17 3.60
N LEU A 38 -1.55 4.14 4.70
CA LEU A 38 -2.82 4.85 4.80
C LEU A 38 -2.59 6.14 5.57
N THR A 39 -2.64 7.26 4.86
CA THR A 39 -2.28 8.55 5.46
C THR A 39 -3.41 9.10 6.32
N ASN A 40 -3.05 9.92 7.30
CA ASN A 40 -4.05 10.69 8.07
C ASN A 40 -4.90 11.57 7.14
N ARG A 41 -4.28 12.14 6.09
CA ARG A 41 -4.99 12.89 5.04
C ARG A 41 -6.10 12.05 4.40
N PHE A 42 -5.79 10.82 3.99
CA PHE A 42 -6.78 9.91 3.40
C PHE A 42 -7.99 9.72 4.32
N PHE A 43 -7.77 9.39 5.60
CA PHE A 43 -8.88 9.17 6.55
C PHE A 43 -9.63 10.43 6.97
N LYS A 44 -9.00 11.61 6.95
CA LYS A 44 -9.72 12.87 7.13
C LYS A 44 -10.72 13.12 6.01
N THR A 45 -10.39 12.72 4.78
CA THR A 45 -11.27 12.88 3.61
C THR A 45 -12.23 11.71 3.40
N HIS A 46 -11.84 10.50 3.80
CA HIS A 46 -12.56 9.25 3.54
C HIS A 46 -12.65 8.39 4.83
N PRO A 47 -13.31 8.89 5.89
CA PRO A 47 -13.23 8.33 7.25
C PRO A 47 -13.86 6.95 7.43
N THR A 48 -14.62 6.46 6.45
CA THR A 48 -15.30 5.15 6.50
C THR A 48 -14.95 4.27 5.31
N PHE A 49 -13.92 4.64 4.54
CA PHE A 49 -13.62 3.97 3.27
C PHE A 49 -13.05 2.57 3.48
N PHE A 50 -12.15 2.40 4.45
CA PHE A 50 -11.63 1.08 4.84
C PHE A 50 -12.25 0.63 6.17
N PRO A 51 -12.37 -0.69 6.39
CA PRO A 51 -12.77 -1.22 7.68
C PRO A 51 -11.72 -0.95 8.76
N SER A 52 -12.04 -1.33 9.99
CA SER A 52 -11.18 -1.15 11.15
C SER A 52 -9.84 -1.87 11.02
N HIS A 53 -8.85 -1.43 11.82
CA HIS A 53 -7.62 -2.17 12.03
C HIS A 53 -7.88 -3.63 12.42
N GLY A 54 -7.06 -4.55 11.90
CA GLY A 54 -7.17 -6.00 12.10
C GLY A 54 -8.16 -6.68 11.16
N SER A 55 -8.87 -5.92 10.32
CA SER A 55 -9.72 -6.47 9.28
C SER A 55 -8.93 -6.87 8.03
N THR A 56 -9.47 -7.83 7.30
CA THR A 56 -8.96 -8.26 5.99
C THR A 56 -9.87 -7.75 4.87
N ILE A 57 -9.27 -7.36 3.76
CA ILE A 57 -9.94 -6.95 2.52
C ILE A 57 -9.46 -7.81 1.35
N ILE A 58 -10.32 -8.00 0.36
CA ILE A 58 -9.96 -8.62 -0.92
C ILE A 58 -9.72 -7.50 -1.93
N THR A 59 -8.51 -7.43 -2.47
CA THR A 59 -8.13 -6.43 -3.47
C THR A 59 -8.08 -7.07 -4.85
N THR A 60 -8.90 -6.59 -5.77
CA THR A 60 -8.85 -6.95 -7.19
C THR A 60 -8.14 -5.83 -7.94
N TRP A 61 -7.02 -6.16 -8.56
CA TRP A 61 -6.16 -5.19 -9.25
C TRP A 61 -6.59 -5.00 -10.71
N ASP A 62 -6.14 -3.92 -11.35
CA ASP A 62 -6.47 -3.55 -12.73
C ASP A 62 -6.11 -4.63 -13.77
N ASP A 63 -5.11 -5.45 -13.47
CA ASP A 63 -4.66 -6.58 -14.29
C ASP A 63 -5.36 -7.90 -13.95
N GLY A 64 -6.39 -7.87 -13.09
CA GLY A 64 -7.16 -9.04 -12.67
C GLY A 64 -6.52 -9.87 -11.56
N ILE A 65 -5.34 -9.49 -11.06
CA ILE A 65 -4.72 -10.15 -9.91
C ILE A 65 -5.54 -9.88 -8.64
N ILE A 66 -5.71 -10.90 -7.81
CA ILE A 66 -6.41 -10.80 -6.53
C ILE A 66 -5.41 -11.01 -5.40
N ILE A 67 -5.36 -10.07 -4.46
CA ILE A 67 -4.53 -10.16 -3.26
C ILE A 67 -5.42 -9.96 -2.04
N GLU A 68 -5.46 -10.94 -1.15
CA GLU A 68 -6.03 -10.78 0.19
C GLU A 68 -5.07 -9.92 1.03
N CYS A 69 -5.56 -8.82 1.57
CA CYS A 69 -4.77 -7.84 2.30
C CYS A 69 -5.28 -7.61 3.72
N SER A 70 -4.35 -7.43 4.65
CA SER A 70 -4.59 -7.10 6.05
C SER A 70 -4.43 -5.58 6.28
N LEU A 71 -5.35 -5.00 7.05
CA LEU A 71 -5.29 -3.61 7.52
C LEU A 71 -4.60 -3.54 8.87
N GLU A 72 -3.36 -3.07 8.89
CA GLU A 72 -2.45 -3.22 10.02
C GLU A 72 -1.94 -1.89 10.57
N GLY A 73 -1.32 -1.96 11.75
CA GLY A 73 -0.82 -0.81 12.49
C GLY A 73 -1.94 0.15 12.93
N THR A 74 -1.67 1.00 13.91
CA THR A 74 -2.70 1.89 14.46
C THR A 74 -2.27 3.35 14.45
N GLN A 75 -3.18 4.22 14.00
CA GLN A 75 -3.07 5.68 14.14
C GLN A 75 -4.34 6.24 14.75
N ASN A 76 -4.20 7.23 15.64
CA ASN A 76 -5.32 7.94 16.22
C ASN A 76 -5.52 9.26 15.47
N ILE A 77 -6.72 9.46 14.91
CA ILE A 77 -7.09 10.67 14.17
C ILE A 77 -8.40 11.17 14.78
N SER A 78 -8.36 12.35 15.39
CA SER A 78 -9.54 12.99 16.00
C SER A 78 -10.32 12.06 16.95
N GLY A 79 -9.60 11.30 17.79
CA GLY A 79 -10.18 10.38 18.78
C GLY A 79 -10.67 9.04 18.23
N ARG A 80 -10.46 8.74 16.95
CA ARG A 80 -10.75 7.43 16.34
C ARG A 80 -9.47 6.70 15.92
N THR A 81 -9.47 5.39 16.11
CA THR A 81 -8.37 4.50 15.71
C THR A 81 -8.57 4.02 14.28
N TYR A 82 -7.58 4.24 13.43
CA TYR A 82 -7.54 3.82 12.04
C TYR A 82 -6.35 2.90 11.77
N PRO A 83 -6.43 2.01 10.76
CA PRO A 83 -5.26 1.27 10.30
C PRO A 83 -4.21 2.24 9.73
N LYS A 84 -2.93 1.87 9.81
CA LYS A 84 -1.82 2.65 9.23
C LYS A 84 -1.40 2.17 7.85
N GLN A 85 -1.67 0.92 7.52
CA GLN A 85 -1.12 0.31 6.31
C GLN A 85 -1.99 -0.83 5.78
N ILE A 86 -1.87 -1.07 4.48
CA ILE A 86 -2.38 -2.23 3.77
C ILE A 86 -1.20 -3.10 3.38
N SER A 87 -1.23 -4.38 3.72
CA SER A 87 -0.21 -5.34 3.30
C SER A 87 -0.86 -6.66 2.90
N SER A 88 -0.19 -7.51 2.12
CA SER A 88 -0.72 -8.85 1.85
C SER A 88 -0.88 -9.64 3.15
N ALA A 89 -1.98 -10.39 3.24
CA ALA A 89 -2.27 -11.23 4.38
C ALA A 89 -1.29 -12.41 4.44
N ARG A 90 -0.90 -12.81 5.66
CA ARG A 90 0.01 -13.94 5.97
C ARG A 90 1.46 -13.80 5.51
N ASP A 91 1.69 -13.37 4.27
CA ASP A 91 3.01 -13.17 3.67
C ASP A 91 3.12 -11.76 3.10
N LYS A 92 3.94 -10.93 3.71
CA LYS A 92 4.11 -9.50 3.38
C LYS A 92 4.92 -9.30 2.09
N SER A 93 5.59 -10.34 1.62
CA SER A 93 6.35 -10.32 0.38
C SER A 93 5.44 -10.38 -0.85
N ALA A 94 4.24 -10.96 -0.76
CA ALA A 94 3.36 -11.13 -1.91
C ALA A 94 2.97 -9.80 -2.57
N LEU A 95 2.52 -8.81 -1.78
CA LEU A 95 2.21 -7.47 -2.29
C LEU A 95 3.47 -6.77 -2.82
N GLY A 96 4.60 -6.92 -2.14
CA GLY A 96 5.84 -6.25 -2.53
C GLY A 96 6.48 -6.82 -3.80
N CYS A 97 6.44 -8.14 -3.99
CA CYS A 97 6.83 -8.81 -5.23
C CYS A 97 5.92 -8.38 -6.38
N TYR A 98 4.61 -8.33 -6.14
CA TYR A 98 3.64 -7.89 -7.15
C TYR A 98 3.92 -6.45 -7.61
N LEU A 99 4.04 -5.50 -6.68
CA LEU A 99 4.32 -4.09 -7.00
C LEU A 99 5.66 -3.92 -7.70
N ARG A 100 6.73 -4.62 -7.26
CA ARG A 100 8.04 -4.59 -7.93
C ARG A 100 7.97 -5.14 -9.35
N GLY A 101 7.24 -6.24 -9.55
CA GLY A 101 6.99 -6.82 -10.86
C GLY A 101 6.27 -5.84 -11.79
N ARG A 102 5.25 -5.13 -11.29
CA ARG A 102 4.54 -4.07 -12.01
C ARG A 102 5.46 -2.92 -12.41
N ILE A 103 6.29 -2.45 -11.48
CA ILE A 103 7.25 -1.35 -11.69
C ILE A 103 8.42 -1.77 -12.61
N GLY A 104 8.68 -3.07 -12.75
CA GLY A 104 9.77 -3.59 -13.59
C GLY A 104 11.13 -3.62 -12.88
N VAL A 105 11.15 -3.77 -11.55
CA VAL A 105 12.38 -3.89 -10.75
C VAL A 105 12.48 -5.24 -10.05
N SER A 106 13.68 -5.64 -9.65
CA SER A 106 13.90 -6.92 -8.96
C SER A 106 13.31 -6.91 -7.54
N ASN A 107 12.94 -8.09 -7.02
CA ASN A 107 12.36 -8.25 -5.68
C ASN A 107 13.28 -7.78 -4.53
N THR A 108 14.58 -7.62 -4.79
CA THR A 108 15.57 -7.16 -3.82
C THR A 108 16.04 -5.72 -4.10
N THR A 109 15.44 -5.04 -5.07
CA THR A 109 15.72 -3.64 -5.36
C THR A 109 14.98 -2.73 -4.37
N ARG A 110 15.70 -1.72 -3.88
CA ARG A 110 15.10 -0.59 -3.16
C ARG A 110 14.44 0.35 -4.18
N ILE A 111 13.13 0.48 -4.11
CA ILE A 111 12.35 1.33 -5.00
C ILE A 111 12.63 2.80 -4.66
N THR A 112 12.86 3.60 -5.69
CA THR A 112 13.09 5.04 -5.61
C THR A 112 11.93 5.80 -6.25
N MET A 113 11.92 7.12 -6.08
CA MET A 113 10.95 7.96 -6.79
C MET A 113 11.15 7.90 -8.30
N ASN A 114 12.38 7.72 -8.77
CA ASN A 114 12.68 7.60 -10.20
C ASN A 114 12.06 6.33 -10.79
N ASP A 115 12.04 5.23 -10.05
CA ASP A 115 11.40 3.99 -10.51
C ASP A 115 9.88 4.17 -10.70
N LEU A 116 9.21 4.84 -9.76
CA LEU A 116 7.78 5.18 -9.90
C LEU A 116 7.52 6.15 -11.05
N ASN A 117 8.39 7.15 -11.25
CA ASN A 117 8.28 8.09 -12.35
C ASN A 117 8.51 7.40 -13.71
N ASN A 118 9.47 6.49 -13.80
CA ASN A 118 9.74 5.68 -14.99
C ASN A 118 8.59 4.72 -15.30
N TYR A 119 7.98 4.15 -14.26
CA TYR A 119 6.76 3.36 -14.42
C TYR A 119 5.64 4.21 -15.01
N GLY A 120 5.53 5.48 -14.57
CA GLY A 120 4.52 6.44 -15.04
C GLY A 120 3.42 6.71 -14.02
N ARG A 121 3.46 6.05 -12.85
CA ARG A 121 2.45 6.19 -11.79
C ARG A 121 3.03 5.99 -10.39
N ASN A 122 2.64 6.86 -9.46
CA ASN A 122 3.12 6.86 -8.07
C ASN A 122 1.97 6.75 -7.03
N THR A 123 0.76 6.48 -7.49
CA THR A 123 -0.45 6.28 -6.68
C THR A 123 -1.20 5.03 -7.13
N VAL A 124 -1.95 4.42 -6.22
CA VAL A 124 -2.97 3.41 -6.55
C VAL A 124 -4.33 4.05 -6.35
N SER A 125 -5.16 4.09 -7.40
CA SER A 125 -6.55 4.53 -7.24
C SER A 125 -7.37 3.39 -6.66
N VAL A 126 -8.23 3.68 -5.69
CA VAL A 126 -9.01 2.66 -5.00
C VAL A 126 -10.51 2.94 -5.04
N SER A 127 -11.31 1.89 -5.15
CA SER A 127 -12.77 1.95 -5.03
C SER A 127 -13.32 0.78 -4.21
N HIS A 128 -14.47 0.98 -3.57
CA HIS A 128 -15.15 -0.06 -2.80
C HIS A 128 -16.17 -0.76 -3.69
N SER A 129 -16.07 -2.09 -3.76
CA SER A 129 -16.91 -2.94 -4.61
C SER A 129 -18.00 -3.68 -3.83
N GLY A 130 -18.13 -3.40 -2.52
CA GLY A 130 -19.10 -4.02 -1.62
C GLY A 130 -18.48 -5.05 -0.67
N GLY A 131 -19.04 -5.12 0.55
CA GLY A 131 -18.51 -5.99 1.60
C GLY A 131 -17.05 -5.68 1.92
N ASN A 132 -16.19 -6.68 1.86
CA ASN A 132 -14.75 -6.56 2.03
C ASN A 132 -13.97 -6.48 0.70
N ASN A 133 -14.64 -6.27 -0.44
CA ASN A 133 -14.03 -6.24 -1.76
C ASN A 133 -13.70 -4.81 -2.20
N TYR A 134 -12.49 -4.61 -2.73
CA TYR A 134 -11.98 -3.34 -3.21
C TYR A 134 -11.30 -3.52 -4.56
N ASN A 135 -11.46 -2.56 -5.46
CA ASN A 135 -10.69 -2.52 -6.71
C ASN A 135 -9.51 -1.56 -6.54
N PHE A 136 -8.33 -2.01 -6.97
CA PHE A 136 -7.07 -1.28 -6.93
C PHE A 136 -6.61 -1.07 -8.37
N ASP A 137 -6.38 0.17 -8.77
CA ASP A 137 -5.93 0.51 -10.12
C ASP A 137 -4.54 1.15 -10.04
N PHE A 138 -3.57 0.43 -10.59
CA PHE A 138 -2.18 0.85 -10.73
C PHE A 138 -1.76 0.93 -12.21
N SER A 139 -2.70 1.00 -13.16
CA SER A 139 -2.42 1.09 -14.59
C SER A 139 -1.79 2.44 -15.00
N VAL A 140 -1.10 2.47 -16.15
CA VAL A 140 -0.45 3.66 -16.74
C VAL A 140 -1.05 3.95 -18.11
#